data_AF-A0A4U1D8G0-F1
#
_entry.id   AF-A0A4U1D8G0-F1
#
_cell.length_a   1.000
_cell.length_b   1.000
_cell.length_c   1.000
_cell.angle_alpha   90.00
_cell.angle_beta   90.00
_cell.angle_gamma   90.00
#
_symmetry.space_group_name_H-M   'P 1'
#
loop_
_entity.id
_entity.type
_entity.pdbx_description
1 polymer ?
#
loop_
_entity_poly.entity_id
_entity_poly.type
_entity_poly.pdbx_seq_one_letter_code
_entity_poly.pdbx_strand_id
1 'polypeptide(L)'
;MLPYILIIVSILIVRELFRIYFKRNWVLIHTAFGAEEYFQILSRLKSQGVKFKVETPFRGFDSRINRNLDKMQYDIYVKKEVEHLAANAIHKSI
;
A
#
# COMPACT_ATOMS: atom_id res chain seq x y z
N MET A 1 6.55 -41.68 8.90
CA MET A 1 5.22 -41.08 8.73
C MET A 1 4.98 -39.90 9.68
N LEU A 2 5.05 -40.09 11.01
CA LEU A 2 4.91 -39.01 12.01
C LEU A 2 5.82 -37.77 11.82
N PRO A 3 7.14 -37.88 11.57
CA PRO A 3 8.00 -36.70 11.40
C PRO A 3 7.69 -35.92 10.11
N TYR A 4 7.23 -36.60 9.07
CA TYR A 4 6.86 -35.98 7.80
C TYR A 4 5.57 -35.15 7.93
N ILE A 5 4.60 -35.67 8.69
CA ILE A 5 3.36 -34.95 9.00
C ILE A 5 3.66 -33.67 9.80
N LEU A 6 4.57 -33.72 10.78
CA LEU A 6 4.98 -32.55 11.56
C LEU A 6 5.63 -31.46 10.70
N ILE A 7 6.49 -31.85 9.74
CA ILE A 7 7.12 -30.91 8.80
C ILE A 7 6.07 -30.21 7.94
N ILE A 8 5.11 -30.96 7.39
CA ILE A 8 4.04 -30.38 6.55
C ILE A 8 3.18 -29.41 7.37
N VAL A 9 2.79 -29.78 8.59
CA VAL A 9 2.00 -28.92 9.48
C VAL A 9 2.77 -27.63 9.82
N SER A 10 4.07 -27.73 10.10
CA SER A 10 4.92 -26.57 10.36
C SER A 10 4.94 -25.60 9.17
N ILE A 11 5.10 -26.11 7.94
CA ILE A 11 5.08 -25.29 6.71
C ILE A 11 3.74 -24.56 6.55
N LEU A 12 2.61 -25.24 6.81
CA LEU A 12 1.28 -24.64 6.71
C LEU A 12 1.10 -23.51 7.74
N ILE A 13 1.57 -23.70 8.97
CA ILE A 13 1.51 -22.67 10.02
C ILE A 13 2.35 -21.46 9.63
N VAL A 14 3.60 -21.66 9.17
CA VAL A 14 4.48 -20.58 8.73
C VAL A 14 3.85 -19.79 7.59
N ARG A 15 3.21 -20.46 6.62
CA ARG A 15 2.51 -19.82 5.51
C ARG A 15 1.39 -18.89 5.98
N GLU A 16 0.57 -19.33 6.93
CA GLU A 16 -0.54 -18.51 7.45
C GLU A 16 -0.03 -17.34 8.31
N LEU A 17 1.03 -17.54 9.11
CA LEU A 17 1.67 -16.46 9.85
C LEU A 17 2.22 -15.38 8.90
N PHE A 18 2.87 -15.80 7.81
CA PHE A 18 3.34 -14.88 6.78
C PHE A 18 2.17 -14.10 6.16
N ARG A 19 1.08 -14.78 5.83
CA ARG A 19 -0.12 -14.13 5.25
C ARG A 19 -0.72 -13.08 6.19
N ILE A 20 -0.81 -13.37 7.49
CA ILE A 20 -1.34 -12.45 8.51
C ILE A 20 -0.41 -11.23 8.65
N TYR A 21 0.89 -11.46 8.75
CA TYR A 21 1.88 -10.39 8.91
C TYR A 21 1.85 -9.40 7.74
N PHE A 22 1.70 -9.87 6.50
CA PHE A 22 1.65 -9.00 5.32
C PHE A 22 0.33 -8.23 5.16
N LYS A 23 -0.79 -8.77 5.66
CA LYS A 23 -2.11 -8.13 5.51
C LYS A 23 -2.41 -7.08 6.58
N ARG A 24 -1.90 -7.25 7.80
CA ARG A 24 -2.43 -6.53 8.97
C ARG A 24 -1.84 -5.14 9.20
N ASN A 25 -0.85 -4.74 8.41
CA ASN A 25 -0.01 -3.60 8.73
C ASN A 25 -0.16 -2.41 7.77
N TRP A 26 -1.16 -2.36 6.90
CA TRP A 26 -1.32 -1.19 6.01
C TRP A 26 -2.09 -0.07 6.72
N VAL A 27 -1.51 1.12 6.77
CA VAL A 27 -2.06 2.32 7.40
C VAL A 27 -2.19 3.41 6.33
N LEU A 28 -3.33 4.09 6.29
CA LEU A 28 -3.55 5.23 5.41
C LEU A 28 -2.64 6.38 5.86
N ILE A 29 -1.78 6.87 4.98
CA ILE A 29 -0.86 7.97 5.29
C ILE A 29 -1.27 9.29 4.64
N HIS A 30 -1.86 9.24 3.44
CA HIS A 30 -2.25 10.44 2.70
C HIS A 30 -3.39 10.12 1.76
N THR A 31 -4.30 11.07 1.60
CA THR A 31 -5.33 11.04 0.56
C THR A 31 -5.03 12.19 -0.40
N ALA A 32 -4.64 11.85 -1.62
CA ALA A 32 -4.36 12.84 -2.66
C ALA A 32 -5.60 13.08 -3.53
N PHE A 33 -5.85 14.34 -3.87
CA PHE A 33 -6.92 14.72 -4.78
C PHE A 33 -6.33 15.19 -6.10
N GLY A 34 -6.69 14.51 -7.18
CA GLY A 34 -6.15 14.78 -8.50
C GLY A 34 -4.86 14.02 -8.80
N ALA A 35 -4.52 13.93 -10.08
CA ALA A 35 -3.33 13.21 -10.52
C ALA A 35 -2.03 13.92 -10.13
N GLU A 36 -2.02 15.26 -10.10
CA GLU A 36 -0.82 16.04 -9.79
C GLU A 36 -0.31 15.77 -8.36
N GLU A 37 -1.18 15.98 -7.36
CA GLU A 37 -0.85 15.71 -5.96
C GLU A 37 -0.47 14.24 -5.75
N TYR A 38 -1.21 13.32 -6.39
CA TYR A 38 -0.93 11.89 -6.35
C TYR A 38 0.50 11.58 -6.83
N PHE A 39 0.89 12.03 -8.02
CA PHE A 39 2.24 11.76 -8.55
C PHE A 39 3.33 12.43 -7.73
N GLN A 40 3.06 13.62 -7.17
CA GLN A 40 3.99 14.32 -6.30
C GLN A 40 4.27 13.49 -5.04
N ILE A 41 3.23 13.03 -4.33
CA ILE A 41 3.39 12.20 -3.12
C ILE A 41 4.08 10.87 -3.45
N LEU A 42 3.73 10.24 -4.57
CA LEU A 42 4.40 9.03 -5.03
C LEU A 42 5.90 9.22 -5.25
N SER A 43 6.30 10.34 -5.86
CA SER A 43 7.71 10.65 -6.09
C SER A 43 8.48 10.78 -4.76
N ARG A 44 7.88 11.42 -3.76
CA ARG A 44 8.47 11.59 -2.42
C ARG A 44 8.65 10.24 -1.72
N LEU A 45 7.60 9.41 -1.69
CA LEU A 45 7.66 8.07 -1.09
C LEU A 45 8.69 7.17 -1.78
N LYS A 46 8.74 7.21 -3.13
CA LYS A 46 9.74 6.46 -3.90
C LYS A 46 11.17 6.92 -3.63
N SER A 47 11.40 8.22 -3.49
CA SER A 47 12.75 8.75 -3.21
C SER A 47 13.32 8.27 -1.86
N GLN A 48 12.45 7.90 -0.92
CA GLN A 48 12.80 7.34 0.38
C GLN A 48 12.76 5.79 0.41
N GLY A 49 12.52 5.13 -0.73
CA GLY A 49 12.44 3.68 -0.82
C GLY A 49 11.24 3.06 -0.09
N VAL A 50 10.21 3.85 0.22
CA VAL A 50 9.04 3.40 0.97
C VAL A 50 8.14 2.57 0.06
N LYS A 51 7.77 1.36 0.50
CA LYS A 51 6.74 0.55 -0.16
C LYS A 51 5.36 1.06 0.23
N PHE A 52 4.55 1.40 -0.76
CA PHE A 52 3.18 1.88 -0.58
C PHE A 52 2.20 1.11 -1.46
N LYS A 53 0.92 1.16 -1.09
CA LYS A 53 -0.23 0.65 -1.82
C LYS A 53 -1.15 1.84 -2.08
N VAL A 54 -1.73 1.89 -3.28
CA VAL A 54 -2.70 2.94 -3.64
C VAL A 54 -4.05 2.25 -3.83
N GLU A 55 -5.08 2.78 -3.19
CA GLU A 55 -6.46 2.43 -3.48
C GLU A 55 -7.15 3.63 -4.13
N THR A 56 -7.85 3.36 -5.21
CA THR A 56 -8.71 4.34 -5.87
C THR A 56 -10.16 3.88 -5.72
N PRO A 57 -11.12 4.78 -5.43
CA PRO A 57 -12.52 4.40 -5.38
C PRO A 57 -12.90 3.76 -6.72
N PHE A 58 -13.43 2.54 -6.63
CA PHE A 58 -13.75 1.65 -7.74
C PHE A 58 -14.47 2.40 -8.87
N ARG A 59 -13.85 2.45 -10.05
CA ARG A 59 -14.54 2.86 -11.27
C ARG A 59 -15.16 1.61 -11.87
N GLY A 60 -16.49 1.60 -12.01
CA GLY A 60 -17.20 0.61 -12.81
C GLY A 60 -16.57 0.47 -14.20
N PHE A 61 -16.86 -0.65 -14.87
CA PHE A 61 -16.21 -1.19 -16.08
C PHE A 61 -16.06 -0.20 -17.28
N ASP A 62 -16.71 0.96 -17.25
CA ASP A 62 -16.61 2.03 -18.25
C ASP A 62 -15.40 2.96 -18.03
N SER A 63 -14.22 2.43 -18.30
CA SER A 63 -12.93 3.14 -18.23
C SER A 63 -12.76 4.27 -19.27
N ARG A 64 -13.77 4.58 -20.11
CA ARG A 64 -13.67 5.58 -21.19
C ARG A 64 -14.29 6.95 -20.86
N ILE A 65 -15.07 7.08 -19.79
CA ILE A 65 -15.91 8.28 -19.58
C ILE A 65 -15.30 9.32 -18.64
N ASN A 66 -14.42 8.97 -17.68
CA ASN A 66 -13.89 9.95 -16.73
C ASN A 66 -12.44 10.35 -17.00
N ARG A 67 -12.28 11.23 -18.00
CA ARG A 67 -11.05 11.99 -18.30
C ARG A 67 -10.73 13.08 -17.25
N ASN A 68 -11.57 13.28 -16.23
CA ASN A 68 -11.26 14.17 -15.10
C ASN A 68 -10.37 13.44 -14.09
N LEU A 69 -9.08 13.42 -14.38
CA LEU A 69 -8.03 12.98 -13.46
C LEU A 69 -7.97 13.87 -12.22
N ASP A 70 -8.34 15.15 -12.33
CA ASP A 70 -8.29 16.15 -11.25
C ASP A 70 -9.32 15.95 -10.13
N LYS A 71 -10.37 15.17 -10.37
CA LYS A 71 -11.39 14.86 -9.35
C LYS A 71 -11.21 13.48 -8.73
N MET A 72 -10.12 12.79 -9.03
CA MET A 72 -9.85 11.46 -8.48
C MET A 72 -9.27 11.56 -7.08
N GLN A 73 -9.81 10.77 -6.17
CA GLN A 73 -9.22 10.55 -4.86
C GLN A 73 -8.30 9.33 -4.93
N TYR A 74 -7.08 9.47 -4.40
CA TYR A 74 -6.11 8.39 -4.29
C TYR A 74 -5.75 8.21 -2.82
N ASP A 75 -6.17 7.10 -2.24
CA ASP A 75 -5.84 6.76 -0.86
C ASP A 75 -4.53 5.98 -0.84
N ILE A 76 -3.53 6.54 -0.19
CA ILE A 76 -2.16 6.01 -0.18
C ILE A 76 -1.91 5.37 1.18
N TYR A 77 -1.62 4.07 1.15
CA TYR A 77 -1.35 3.26 2.33
C TYR A 77 0.12 2.87 2.36
N VAL A 78 0.68 2.83 3.56
CA VAL A 78 2.05 2.34 3.82
C VAL A 78 2.02 1.27 4.89
N LYS A 79 3.08 0.48 5.01
CA LYS A 79 3.17 -0.41 6.15
C LYS A 79 3.40 0.39 7.43
N LYS A 80 2.78 -0.03 8.53
CA LYS A 80 2.87 0.55 9.87
C LYS A 80 4.32 0.67 10.34
N GLU A 81 5.16 -0.30 9.98
CA GLU A 81 6.59 -0.31 10.31
C GLU A 81 7.38 0.86 9.68
N VAL A 82 6.88 1.44 8.58
CA VAL A 82 7.50 2.56 7.86
C VAL A 82 6.66 3.84 7.92
N GLU A 83 5.64 3.89 8.78
CA GLU A 83 4.73 5.04 8.90
C GLU A 83 5.49 6.34 9.16
N HIS A 84 6.44 6.33 10.10
CA HIS A 84 7.27 7.49 10.42
C HIS A 84 8.14 7.96 9.24
N LEU A 85 8.69 7.01 8.47
CA LEU A 85 9.48 7.32 7.27
C LEU A 85 8.60 7.92 6.18
N ALA A 86 7.38 7.39 6.01
CA ALA A 86 6.41 7.90 5.05
C ALA A 86 5.92 9.31 5.42
N ALA A 87 5.60 9.55 6.70
CA ALA A 87 5.20 10.85 7.21
C ALA A 87 6.29 11.90 6.96
N ASN A 88 7.55 11.57 7.26
CA ASN A 88 8.69 12.44 6.99
C ASN A 88 8.86 12.71 5.49
N ALA A 89 8.69 11.69 4.64
CA ALA A 89 8.80 11.84 3.19
C ALA A 89 7.75 12.81 2.63
N ILE A 90 6.52 12.76 3.16
CA ILE A 90 5.42 13.61 2.74
C ILE A 90 5.65 15.06 3.18
N HIS A 91 6.10 15.27 4.42
CA HIS A 91 6.26 16.60 5.01
C HIS A 91 7.57 17.31 4.61
N LYS A 92 8.55 16.58 4.08
CA LYS A 92 9.79 17.16 3.58
C LYS A 92 9.49 17.98 2.32
N SER A 93 9.43 19.30 2.48
CA SER A 93 9.50 20.25 1.38
C SER A 93 10.85 20.10 0.71
N ILE A 94 10.85 19.82 -0.59
CA ILE A 94 12.04 19.93 -1.46
C ILE A 94 12.37 21.42 -1.59
#